data_AF-A0A6P1BYB6-F1
#
_entry.id   AF-A0A6P1BYB6-F1
#
_cell.length_a   1.000
_cell.length_b   1.000
_cell.length_c   1.000
_cell.angle_alpha   90.00
_cell.angle_beta   90.00
_cell.angle_gamma   90.00
#
_symmetry.space_group_name_H-M   'P 1'
#
loop_
_entity.id
_entity.type
_entity.pdbx_description
1 polymer ?
#
loop_
_entity_poly.entity_id
_entity_poly.type
_entity_poly.pdbx_seq_one_letter_code
_entity_poly.pdbx_strand_id
1 'polypeptide(L)' 'YPVGVKLIWPITKVRGTPRKHPVPDILSIAADQMLAGSKWKTVSCRGGTKGRLKARIAAGRGRTPGGPTHQIWATGPPDA' A
#
# COMPACT_ATOMS: atom_id res chain seq x y z
N TYR A 1 2.64 5.81 6.81
CA TYR A 1 1.82 4.83 7.54
C TYR A 1 0.84 5.56 8.45
N PRO A 2 -0.31 4.95 8.82
CA PRO A 2 -1.12 5.48 9.90
C PRO A 2 -0.31 5.57 11.20
N VAL A 3 -0.73 6.46 12.11
CA VAL A 3 0.03 6.82 13.34
C VAL A 3 0.37 5.63 14.25
N GLY A 4 -0.38 4.52 14.14
CA GLY A 4 -0.17 3.31 14.95
C GLY A 4 0.83 2.29 14.39
N VAL A 5 1.41 2.51 13.21
CA VAL A 5 2.34 1.53 12.60
C VAL A 5 3.75 1.72 13.14
N LYS A 6 4.35 0.64 13.64
CA LYS A 6 5.74 0.65 14.11
C LYS A 6 6.65 0.13 13.00
N LEU A 7 7.81 0.76 12.87
CA LEU A 7 8.87 0.27 11.99
C LEU A 7 9.77 -0.65 12.82
N ILE A 8 9.78 -1.93 12.50
CA ILE A 8 10.57 -2.96 13.19
C ILE A 8 11.77 -3.38 12.34
N TRP A 9 12.87 -3.68 13.02
CA TRP A 9 13.97 -4.42 12.42
C TRP A 9 13.62 -5.91 12.51
N PRO A 10 13.31 -6.56 11.37
CA PRO A 10 13.01 -7.97 11.41
C PRO A 10 14.27 -8.75 11.79
N ILE A 11 14.16 -9.62 12.79
CA ILE A 11 15.24 -10.53 13.17
C ILE A 11 15.28 -11.66 12.13
N THR A 12 15.85 -11.39 10.97
CA THR A 12 15.91 -12.39 9.89
C THR A 12 17.13 -13.29 10.05
N LYS A 13 16.94 -14.60 10.19
CA LYS A 13 18.00 -15.63 9.99
C LYS A 13 18.30 -15.89 8.49
N VAL A 14 17.97 -14.94 7.61
CA VAL A 14 18.03 -15.16 6.15
C VAL A 14 19.44 -14.86 5.65
N ARG A 15 20.01 -15.80 4.90
CA ARG A 15 21.35 -15.68 4.31
C ARG A 15 21.31 -14.63 3.19
N GLY A 16 22.01 -13.51 3.35
CA GLY A 16 22.08 -12.41 2.38
C GLY A 16 22.40 -11.07 3.02
N THR A 17 22.38 -10.00 2.22
CA THR A 17 22.66 -8.64 2.70
C THR A 17 21.58 -8.18 3.69
N PRO A 18 21.97 -7.70 4.89
CA PRO A 18 21.04 -7.12 5.84
C PRO A 18 20.20 -6.00 5.22
N ARG A 19 18.94 -5.88 5.67
CA ARG A 19 18.07 -4.79 5.19
C ARG A 19 18.68 -3.44 5.57
N LYS A 20 18.64 -2.49 4.62
CA LYS A 20 19.04 -1.10 4.87
C LYS A 20 17.95 -0.28 5.56
N HIS A 21 16.69 -0.73 5.52
CA HIS A 21 15.53 -0.01 6.04
C HIS A 21 14.64 -0.92 6.91
N PRO A 22 14.08 -0.39 8.00
CA PRO A 22 13.13 -1.12 8.83
C PRO A 22 11.80 -1.32 8.08
N VAL A 23 11.03 -2.32 8.51
CA VAL A 23 9.80 -2.74 7.84
C VAL A 23 8.61 -2.48 8.76
N PRO A 24 7.45 -2.06 8.22
CA PRO A 24 6.25 -1.96 9.03
C PRO A 24 5.92 -3.30 9.72
N ASP A 25 5.42 -3.22 10.94
CA ASP A 25 4.87 -4.34 11.71
C ASP A 25 3.54 -4.86 11.15
N ILE A 26 2.97 -4.16 10.17
CA ILE A 26 1.75 -4.56 9.46
C ILE A 26 2.05 -5.00 8.01
N LEU A 27 1.22 -5.93 7.52
CA LEU A 27 1.24 -6.32 6.12
C LEU A 27 0.69 -5.21 5.21
N SER A 28 1.15 -5.23 3.96
CA SER A 28 0.61 -4.38 2.90
C SER A 28 -0.83 -4.80 2.64
N ILE A 29 -1.74 -3.84 2.61
CA ILE A 29 -3.13 -4.05 2.20
C ILE A 29 -3.31 -3.59 0.76
N ALA A 30 -4.23 -4.23 0.05
CA ALA A 30 -4.51 -3.91 -1.34
C ALA A 30 -5.17 -2.51 -1.45
N ALA A 31 -4.86 -1.80 -2.53
CA ALA A 31 -5.28 -0.41 -2.70
C ALA A 31 -6.81 -0.26 -2.78
N ASP A 32 -7.50 -1.26 -3.34
CA ASP A 32 -8.96 -1.36 -3.36
C ASP A 32 -9.54 -1.45 -1.94
N GLN A 33 -8.97 -2.30 -1.09
CA GLN A 33 -9.37 -2.46 0.31
C GLN A 33 -9.14 -1.16 1.10
N MET A 34 -8.04 -0.45 0.84
CA MET A 34 -7.80 0.88 1.44
C MET A 34 -8.87 1.91 1.04
N LEU A 35 -9.32 1.86 -0.20
CA LEU A 35 -10.22 2.86 -0.78
C LEU A 35 -11.71 2.51 -0.63
N ALA A 36 -12.05 1.28 -0.22
CA ALA A 36 -13.42 0.81 -0.08
C ALA A 36 -14.29 1.72 0.82
N GLY A 37 -13.72 2.22 1.93
CA GLY A 37 -14.41 3.13 2.87
C GLY A 37 -14.19 4.63 2.60
N SER A 38 -13.50 5.00 1.52
CA SER A 38 -13.06 6.38 1.30
C SER A 38 -14.15 7.26 0.68
N LYS A 39 -14.07 8.57 0.95
CA LYS A 39 -14.96 9.56 0.32
C LYS A 39 -14.51 9.83 -1.11
N TRP A 40 -15.26 9.31 -2.07
CA TRP A 40 -15.04 9.52 -3.50
C TRP A 40 -15.60 10.86 -3.96
N LYS A 41 -14.82 11.63 -4.70
CA LYS A 41 -15.26 12.86 -5.35
C LYS A 41 -15.21 12.69 -6.86
N THR A 42 -16.28 13.11 -7.53
CA THR A 42 -16.30 13.16 -8.99
C THR A 42 -15.49 14.37 -9.43
N VAL A 43 -14.46 14.13 -10.23
CA VAL A 43 -13.70 15.18 -10.91
C VAL A 43 -14.05 15.15 -12.39
N SER A 44 -14.23 16.33 -12.95
CA SER A 44 -14.32 16.50 -14.39
C SER A 44 -13.06 17.20 -14.87
N CYS A 45 -12.33 16.60 -15.80
CA CYS A 45 -11.26 17.32 -16.46
C CYS A 45 -11.87 18.41 -17.36
N ARG A 46 -11.19 19.56 -17.52
CA ARG A 46 -11.57 20.52 -18.58
C ARG A 46 -11.46 19.79 -19.92
N GLY A 47 -12.47 19.98 -20.78
CA GLY A 47 -12.59 19.24 -22.03
C GLY A 47 -11.34 19.41 -22.89
N GLY A 48 -10.73 18.29 -23.26
CA GLY A 48 -9.77 18.25 -24.37
C GLY A 48 -10.52 18.07 -25.69
N THR A 49 -9.79 17.86 -26.79
CA THR A 49 -10.33 17.57 -28.14
C THR A 49 -11.25 16.34 -28.19
N LYS A 50 -11.28 15.52 -27.14
CA LYS A 50 -12.11 14.31 -27.01
C LYS A 50 -13.32 14.48 -26.07
N GLY A 51 -13.64 15.71 -25.67
CA GLY A 51 -14.74 16.01 -24.75
C GLY A 51 -14.35 15.91 -23.27
N ARG A 52 -15.36 16.06 -22.40
CA ARG A 52 -15.17 16.18 -20.95
C ARG A 52 -15.13 14.80 -20.30
N LEU A 53 -13.97 14.39 -19.80
CA LEU A 53 -13.83 13.14 -19.04
C LEU A 53 -14.35 13.34 -17.60
N LYS A 54 -15.17 12.39 -17.13
CA LYS A 54 -15.60 12.28 -15.73
C LYS A 54 -14.90 11.08 -15.10
N ALA A 55 -14.25 11.28 -13.96
CA ALA A 55 -13.63 10.22 -13.17
C ALA A 55 -14.01 10.40 -11.69
N ARG A 56 -13.98 9.32 -10.92
CA ARG A 56 -14.11 9.38 -9.45
C ARG A 56 -12.74 9.20 -8.84
N ILE A 57 -12.35 10.10 -7.95
CA ILE A 57 -11.08 10.05 -7.24
C ILE A 57 -11.37 10.04 -5.74
N ALA A 58 -10.75 9.11 -5.02
CA ALA A 58 -10.66 9.12 -3.57
C ALA A 58 -9.22 9.42 -3.17
N ALA A 59 -9.04 10.30 -2.17
CA ALA A 59 -7.73 10.61 -1.64
C ALA A 59 -7.39 9.62 -0.52
N GLY A 60 -6.31 8.85 -0.72
CA GLY A 60 -5.76 7.93 0.29
C GLY A 60 -4.24 8.04 0.35
N ARG A 61 -3.66 7.97 1.55
CA ARG A 61 -2.20 7.90 1.71
C ARG A 61 -1.77 6.44 1.69
N GLY A 62 -1.27 5.97 0.55
CA GLY A 62 -0.69 4.64 0.38
C GLY A 62 0.71 4.72 -0.20
N ARG A 63 1.49 3.65 -0.05
CA ARG A 63 2.72 3.48 -0.85
C ARG A 63 2.31 2.90 -2.19
N THR A 64 2.69 3.54 -3.30
CA THR A 64 2.51 2.96 -4.63
C THR A 64 3.27 1.63 -4.68
N PRO A 65 2.66 0.52 -5.12
CA PRO A 65 3.39 -0.71 -5.38
C PRO A 65 4.37 -0.42 -6.52
N GLY A 66 5.65 -0.22 -6.16
CA GLY A 66 6.72 -0.10 -7.12
C GLY A 66 7.22 -1.49 -7.48
N GLY A 67 6.68 -2.08 -8.54
CA GLY A 67 7.15 -3.35 -9.10
C GLY A 67 6.41 -4.60 -8.62
N PRO A 68 6.77 -5.79 -9.17
CA PRO A 68 6.08 -7.05 -8.93
C PRO A 68 5.92 -7.34 -7.43
N THR A 69 4.77 -7.92 -7.10
CA THR A 69 4.21 -8.08 -5.76
C THR A 69 5.27 -8.23 -4.67
N HIS A 70 5.49 -7.15 -3.91
CA HIS A 70 6.43 -7.16 -2.79
C HIS A 70 5.82 -7.97 -1.64
N GLN A 71 6.12 -9.28 -1.60
CA GLN A 71 5.80 -10.14 -0.48
C GLN A 71 6.70 -9.77 0.71
N ILE A 72 6.19 -8.91 1.59
CA ILE A 72 6.63 -8.92 2.99
C ILE A 72 6.08 -10.23 3.55
N TRP A 73 6.98 -11.20 3.68
CA TRP A 73 6.74 -12.54 4.21
C TRP A 73 5.70 -12.51 5.33
N ALA A 74 4.57 -13.18 5.10
CA ALA A 74 3.67 -13.58 6.16
C ALA A 74 4.05 -15.03 6.51
N THR A 75 4.78 -15.22 7.60
CA THR A 75 4.85 -16.53 8.23
C THR A 75 3.58 -16.66 9.07
N GLY A 76 2.71 -17.60 8.71
CA GLY A 76 1.50 -17.92 9.49
C GLY A 76 1.83 -18.37 10.92
N PRO A 77 0.83 -18.46 11.81
CA PRO A 77 1.03 -18.76 13.23
C PRO A 77 1.62 -20.17 13.43
N PRO A 78 2.38 -20.41 14.51
CA PRO A 78 2.80 -21.75 14.89
C PRO A 78 1.68 -22.43 15.68
N ASP A 79 0.75 -23.10 14.99
CA ASP A 79 -0.14 -24.10 15.59
C ASP A 79 -0.06 -25.40 14.79
N ALA A 80 0.88 -26.27 15.17
CA ALA A 80 0.86 -27.73 15.06
C ALA A 80 1.99 -28.33 15.90
#